data_AF-A0A061SL48-F1
#
_entry.id   AF-A0A061SL48-F1
#
_cell.length_a   1.000
_cell.length_b   1.000
_cell.length_c   1.000
_cell.angle_alpha   90.00
_cell.angle_beta   90.00
_cell.angle_gamma   90.00
#
_symmetry.space_group_name_H-M   'P 1'
#
loop_
_entity.id
_entity.type
_entity.pdbx_description
1 polymer ?
#
loop_
_entity_poly.entity_id
_entity_poly.type
_entity_poly.pdbx_seq_one_letter_code
_entity_poly.pdbx_strand_id
1 'polypeptide(L)'
;HDNADIAKDQQNTQLLFDTLLLTSGASGGEAGGEQEGIVDGLVKDILQRMRPNFDIEKAELKFPVKYEESMNQVLCQEMLRYNRLLTIIRNSLVSLEKAIAGLQVMSGELEKVFRSMAVGQVPDMWKSKSFPSLKPLASYVEDLFKRLQMLQDWFEHGQPTTFWLPGFFFTPSFTTAALQNYARRYQLPIDVVGFDFEMLGTDEEEYTEPPQDGVYV
;
A
#
# COMPACT_ATOMS: atom_id res chain seq x y z
N HIS A 1 -4.79 -27.99 11.90
CA HIS A 1 -4.63 -26.79 12.74
C HIS A 1 -5.96 -26.06 12.68
N ASP A 2 -6.67 -26.01 13.81
CA ASP A 2 -8.07 -25.54 13.89
C ASP A 2 -8.25 -24.08 13.43
N ASN A 3 -7.19 -23.28 13.43
CA ASN A 3 -7.18 -21.92 12.89
C ASN A 3 -7.37 -21.85 11.36
N ALA A 4 -7.03 -22.91 10.63
CA ALA A 4 -7.23 -22.97 9.17
C ALA A 4 -8.71 -23.11 8.81
N ASP A 5 -9.48 -23.87 9.61
CA ASP A 5 -10.92 -24.01 9.43
C ASP A 5 -11.64 -22.71 9.81
N ILE A 6 -11.21 -22.02 10.88
CA ILE A 6 -11.72 -20.69 11.25
C ILE A 6 -11.46 -19.66 10.14
N ALA A 7 -10.25 -19.61 9.58
CA ALA A 7 -9.93 -18.68 8.50
C ALA A 7 -10.74 -18.96 7.23
N LYS A 8 -10.93 -20.24 6.87
CA LYS A 8 -11.78 -20.67 5.77
C LYS A 8 -13.24 -20.26 6.00
N ASP A 9 -13.76 -20.47 7.21
CA ASP A 9 -15.13 -20.14 7.55
C ASP A 9 -15.37 -18.62 7.59
N GLN A 10 -14.38 -17.84 8.05
CA GLN A 10 -14.40 -16.38 7.94
C GLN A 10 -14.41 -15.93 6.47
N GLN A 11 -13.59 -16.54 5.62
CA GLN A 11 -13.53 -16.22 4.19
C GLN A 11 -14.84 -16.59 3.47
N ASN A 12 -15.42 -17.75 3.78
CA ASN A 12 -16.72 -18.17 3.24
C ASN A 12 -17.85 -17.26 3.71
N THR A 13 -17.80 -16.81 4.96
CA THR A 13 -18.78 -15.89 5.53
C THR A 13 -18.67 -14.50 4.88
N GLN A 14 -17.45 -14.00 4.66
CA GLN A 14 -17.23 -12.76 3.89
C GLN A 14 -17.76 -12.88 2.47
N LEU A 15 -17.48 -14.00 1.78
CA LEU A 15 -17.99 -14.25 0.43
C LEU A 15 -19.53 -14.28 0.38
N LEU A 16 -20.17 -14.87 1.39
CA LEU A 16 -21.63 -14.88 1.52
C LEU A 16 -22.18 -13.47 1.73
N PHE A 17 -21.58 -12.69 2.61
CA PHE A 17 -21.98 -11.29 2.84
C PHE A 17 -21.80 -10.44 1.58
N ASP A 18 -20.67 -10.59 0.87
CA ASP A 18 -20.42 -9.90 -0.40
C ASP A 18 -21.46 -10.28 -1.45
N THR A 19 -21.82 -11.58 -1.54
CA THR A 19 -22.84 -12.07 -2.48
C THR A 19 -24.23 -11.54 -2.14
N LEU A 20 -24.59 -11.51 -0.85
CA LEU A 20 -25.86 -10.96 -0.38
C LEU A 20 -25.95 -9.46 -0.67
N LEU A 21 -24.88 -8.72 -0.41
CA LEU A 21 -24.79 -7.28 -0.65
C LEU A 21 -24.95 -6.93 -2.13
N LEU A 22 -24.32 -7.70 -3.02
CA LEU A 22 -24.47 -7.57 -4.47
C LEU A 22 -25.91 -7.86 -4.94
N THR A 23 -26.63 -8.72 -4.24
CA THR A 23 -28.02 -9.10 -4.57
C THR A 23 -29.04 -8.09 -4.00
N SER A 24 -28.76 -7.50 -2.84
CA SER A 24 -29.65 -6.52 -2.19
C SER A 24 -29.71 -5.15 -2.90
N GLY A 25 -28.74 -4.82 -3.74
CA GLY A 25 -28.69 -3.54 -4.48
C GLY A 25 -29.62 -3.46 -5.71
N ALA A 26 -30.46 -4.46 -5.97
CA ALA A 26 -31.30 -4.51 -7.17
C ALA A 26 -32.65 -3.76 -7.05
N SER A 27 -32.98 -3.13 -5.92
CA SER A 27 -34.26 -2.44 -5.74
C SER A 27 -34.15 -1.17 -4.88
N GLY A 28 -34.52 -0.01 -5.43
CA GLY A 28 -34.99 1.15 -4.64
C GLY A 28 -34.41 2.51 -5.03
N GLY A 29 -35.14 3.27 -5.84
CA GLY A 29 -34.77 4.60 -6.37
C GLY A 29 -34.85 5.79 -5.41
N GLU A 30 -34.69 5.60 -4.10
CA GLU A 30 -34.72 6.69 -3.10
C GLU A 30 -33.42 6.75 -2.26
N ALA A 31 -32.69 5.64 -2.12
CA ALA A 31 -31.42 5.56 -1.39
C ALA A 31 -30.20 6.12 -2.16
N GLY A 32 -30.37 6.47 -3.45
CA GLY A 32 -29.27 6.91 -4.31
C GLY A 32 -28.62 8.22 -3.86
N GLY A 33 -29.43 9.22 -3.48
CA GLY A 33 -28.92 10.55 -3.12
C GLY A 33 -28.16 10.60 -1.79
N GLU A 34 -28.60 9.85 -0.78
CA GLU A 34 -27.89 9.76 0.50
C GLU A 34 -26.55 9.03 0.34
N GLN A 35 -26.56 7.92 -0.42
CA GLN A 35 -25.34 7.17 -0.72
C GLN A 35 -24.35 7.99 -1.55
N GLU A 36 -24.82 8.77 -2.52
CA GLU A 36 -24.01 9.69 -3.31
C GLU A 36 -23.32 10.74 -2.41
N GLY A 37 -24.04 11.33 -1.46
CA GLY A 37 -23.47 12.29 -0.50
C GLY A 37 -22.38 11.68 0.38
N ILE A 38 -22.58 10.44 0.85
CA ILE A 38 -21.58 9.72 1.66
C ILE A 38 -20.32 9.43 0.83
N VAL A 39 -20.47 8.92 -0.39
CA VAL A 39 -19.34 8.60 -1.26
C VAL A 39 -18.59 9.87 -1.67
N ASP A 40 -19.30 10.96 -1.99
CA ASP A 40 -18.68 12.26 -2.30
C ASP A 40 -17.86 12.81 -1.11
N GLY A 41 -18.40 12.74 0.11
CA GLY A 41 -17.68 13.11 1.32
C GLY A 41 -16.40 12.30 1.51
N LEU A 42 -16.46 10.98 1.29
CA LEU A 42 -15.32 10.08 1.40
C LEU A 42 -14.26 10.32 0.30
N VAL A 43 -14.71 10.57 -0.94
CA VAL A 43 -13.83 10.95 -2.06
C VAL A 43 -13.04 12.22 -1.72
N LYS A 44 -13.73 13.24 -1.21
CA LYS A 44 -13.12 14.53 -0.84
C LYS A 44 -12.13 14.38 0.32
N ASP A 45 -12.47 13.61 1.37
CA ASP A 45 -11.55 13.34 2.49
C ASP A 45 -10.26 12.67 2.00
N ILE A 46 -10.38 11.61 1.19
CA ILE A 46 -9.23 10.88 0.66
C ILE A 46 -8.38 11.82 -0.21
N LEU A 47 -8.98 12.58 -1.12
CA LEU A 47 -8.25 13.50 -2.00
C LEU A 47 -7.53 14.59 -1.23
N GLN A 48 -8.15 15.15 -0.19
CA GLN A 48 -7.55 16.21 0.64
C GLN A 48 -6.36 15.70 1.45
N ARG A 49 -6.43 14.47 1.95
CA ARG A 49 -5.38 13.86 2.77
C ARG A 49 -4.26 13.22 1.94
N MET A 50 -4.50 12.97 0.66
CA MET A 50 -3.54 12.35 -0.23
C MET A 50 -2.37 13.28 -0.53
N ARG A 51 -1.16 12.81 -0.24
CA ARG A 51 0.08 13.52 -0.59
C ARG A 51 0.30 13.58 -2.09
N PRO A 52 1.10 14.56 -2.58
CA PRO A 52 1.60 14.52 -3.95
C PRO A 52 2.42 13.25 -4.21
N ASN A 53 2.59 12.92 -5.48
CA ASN A 53 3.49 11.85 -5.89
C ASN A 53 4.94 12.20 -5.50
N PHE A 54 5.74 11.18 -5.19
CA PHE A 54 7.17 11.33 -4.94
C PHE A 54 7.88 11.86 -6.17
N ASP A 55 8.85 12.75 -5.96
CA ASP A 55 9.77 13.21 -7.00
C ASP A 55 10.89 12.18 -7.16
N ILE A 56 10.75 11.31 -8.16
CA ILE A 56 11.67 10.20 -8.41
C ILE A 56 13.04 10.71 -8.85
N GLU A 57 13.10 11.78 -9.65
CA GLU A 57 14.37 12.36 -10.10
C GLU A 57 15.17 12.88 -8.91
N LYS A 58 14.51 13.58 -7.99
CA LYS A 58 15.13 14.04 -6.74
C LYS A 58 15.53 12.88 -5.83
N ALA A 59 14.73 11.81 -5.76
CA ALA A 59 15.06 10.60 -5.01
C ALA A 59 16.31 9.91 -5.56
N GLU A 60 16.41 9.73 -6.88
CA GLU A 60 17.57 9.12 -7.54
C GLU A 60 18.84 9.97 -7.41
N LEU A 61 18.71 11.31 -7.41
CA LEU A 61 19.84 12.20 -7.14
C LEU A 61 20.33 12.10 -5.69
N LYS A 62 19.41 12.00 -4.71
CA LYS A 62 19.76 11.90 -3.29
C LYS A 62 20.27 10.50 -2.91
N PHE A 63 19.69 9.46 -3.51
CA PHE A 63 19.99 8.05 -3.27
C PHE A 63 20.44 7.39 -4.57
N PRO A 64 21.63 7.74 -5.10
CA PRO A 64 22.11 7.19 -6.35
C PRO A 64 22.42 5.69 -6.19
N VAL A 65 22.45 5.00 -7.34
CA VAL A 65 22.90 3.62 -7.43
C VAL A 65 24.35 3.54 -6.92
N LYS A 66 24.54 2.82 -5.81
CA LYS A 66 25.85 2.54 -5.24
C LYS A 66 26.03 1.02 -5.14
N TYR A 67 27.24 0.56 -5.39
CA TYR A 67 27.55 -0.85 -5.25
C TYR A 67 27.45 -1.28 -3.78
N GLU A 68 27.80 -0.42 -2.83
CA GLU A 68 27.80 -0.76 -1.41
C GLU A 68 26.41 -0.63 -0.76
N GLU A 69 25.47 0.06 -1.41
CA GLU A 69 24.15 0.36 -0.85
C GLU A 69 23.02 0.07 -1.85
N SER A 70 22.59 -1.20 -1.88
CA SER A 70 21.45 -1.63 -2.68
C SER A 70 20.10 -1.07 -2.19
N MET A 71 19.99 -0.64 -0.93
CA MET A 71 18.72 -0.14 -0.40
C MET A 71 18.27 1.17 -1.05
N ASN A 72 19.21 1.98 -1.57
CA ASN A 72 18.90 3.16 -2.36
C ASN A 72 17.97 2.84 -3.55
N GLN A 73 18.26 1.73 -4.24
CA GLN A 73 17.45 1.29 -5.38
C GLN A 73 16.07 0.82 -4.93
N VAL A 74 15.99 0.13 -3.79
CA VAL A 74 14.72 -0.31 -3.21
C VAL A 74 13.82 0.89 -2.96
N LEU A 75 14.33 1.94 -2.27
CA LEU A 75 13.56 3.16 -1.99
C LEU A 75 12.98 3.77 -3.27
N CYS A 76 13.82 4.04 -4.28
CA CYS A 76 13.38 4.67 -5.52
C CYS A 76 12.35 3.82 -6.28
N GLN A 77 12.55 2.50 -6.35
CA GLN A 77 11.62 1.59 -7.03
C GLN A 77 10.28 1.48 -6.28
N GLU A 78 10.31 1.49 -4.95
CA GLU A 78 9.12 1.46 -4.11
C GLU A 78 8.31 2.76 -4.26
N MET A 79 8.97 3.92 -4.21
CA MET A 79 8.34 5.21 -4.49
C MET A 79 7.70 5.24 -5.87
N LEU A 80 8.37 4.69 -6.89
CA LEU A 80 7.83 4.60 -8.25
C LEU A 80 6.57 3.70 -8.32
N ARG A 81 6.56 2.57 -7.61
CA ARG A 81 5.39 1.67 -7.53
C ARG A 81 4.21 2.37 -6.86
N TYR A 82 4.43 3.04 -5.73
CA TYR A 82 3.38 3.80 -5.04
C TYR A 82 2.88 4.98 -5.88
N ASN A 83 3.74 5.68 -6.61
CA ASN A 83 3.31 6.74 -7.54
C ASN A 83 2.33 6.25 -8.60
N ARG A 84 2.55 5.04 -9.14
CA ARG A 84 1.63 4.44 -10.11
C ARG A 84 0.26 4.19 -9.47
N LEU A 85 0.24 3.62 -8.27
CA LEU A 85 -1.00 3.40 -7.51
C LEU A 85 -1.71 4.73 -7.19
N LEU A 86 -0.99 5.71 -6.65
CA LEU A 86 -1.55 7.03 -6.30
C LEU A 86 -2.15 7.74 -7.50
N THR A 87 -1.51 7.64 -8.67
CA THR A 87 -2.03 8.23 -9.90
C THR A 87 -3.37 7.61 -10.29
N ILE A 88 -3.50 6.28 -10.19
CA ILE A 88 -4.75 5.57 -10.48
C ILE A 88 -5.84 6.00 -9.49
N ILE A 89 -5.54 5.98 -8.19
CA ILE A 89 -6.47 6.36 -7.14
C ILE A 89 -6.95 7.79 -7.37
N ARG A 90 -6.02 8.75 -7.48
CA ARG A 90 -6.32 10.17 -7.65
C ARG A 90 -7.17 10.44 -8.89
N ASN A 91 -6.79 9.87 -10.04
CA ASN A 91 -7.54 10.07 -11.29
C ASN A 91 -8.95 9.48 -11.21
N SER A 92 -9.09 8.29 -10.59
CA SER A 92 -10.40 7.66 -10.40
C SER A 92 -11.30 8.47 -9.47
N LEU A 93 -10.77 9.01 -8.37
CA LEU A 93 -11.50 9.80 -7.39
C LEU A 93 -11.93 11.16 -7.95
N VAL A 94 -11.04 11.87 -8.65
CA VAL A 94 -11.37 13.16 -9.29
C VAL A 94 -12.43 12.97 -10.38
N SER A 95 -12.34 11.88 -11.15
CA SER A 95 -13.34 11.55 -12.17
C SER A 95 -14.69 11.19 -11.54
N LEU A 96 -14.66 10.46 -10.42
CA LEU A 96 -15.86 10.09 -9.68
C LEU A 96 -16.54 11.31 -9.05
N GLU A 97 -15.79 12.21 -8.43
CA GLU A 97 -16.30 13.49 -7.89
C GLU A 97 -17.04 14.29 -8.98
N LYS A 98 -16.41 14.45 -10.16
CA LYS A 98 -17.04 15.12 -11.30
C LYS A 98 -18.28 14.40 -11.81
N ALA A 99 -18.28 13.07 -11.79
CA ALA A 99 -19.43 12.28 -12.24
C ALA A 99 -20.62 12.42 -11.28
N ILE A 100 -20.39 12.39 -9.97
CA ILE A 100 -21.42 12.64 -8.94
C ILE A 100 -21.97 14.07 -9.08
N ALA A 101 -21.11 15.05 -9.34
CA ALA A 101 -21.52 16.44 -9.56
C ALA A 101 -22.24 16.67 -10.92
N GLY A 102 -22.40 15.65 -11.77
CA GLY A 102 -23.00 15.78 -13.10
C GLY A 102 -22.14 16.52 -14.13
N LEU A 103 -20.86 16.76 -13.82
CA LEU A 103 -19.88 17.44 -14.69
C LEU A 103 -19.18 16.48 -15.66
N GLN A 104 -19.28 15.18 -15.40
CA GLN A 104 -18.70 14.12 -16.21
C GLN A 104 -19.69 12.96 -16.31
N VAL A 105 -19.68 12.24 -17.44
CA VAL A 105 -20.52 11.05 -17.59
C VAL A 105 -20.03 9.93 -16.68
N MET A 106 -20.94 9.33 -15.91
CA MET A 106 -20.67 8.12 -15.13
C MET A 106 -20.41 6.95 -16.08
N SER A 107 -19.13 6.58 -16.24
CA SER A 107 -18.75 5.40 -17.02
C SER A 107 -18.99 4.12 -16.20
N GLY A 108 -19.08 2.97 -16.87
CA GLY A 108 -19.22 1.69 -16.18
C GLY A 108 -18.03 1.34 -15.27
N GLU A 109 -16.85 1.94 -15.50
CA GLU A 109 -15.71 1.82 -14.58
C GLU A 109 -15.90 2.68 -13.33
N LEU A 110 -16.34 3.94 -13.49
CA LEU A 110 -16.62 4.82 -12.36
C LEU A 110 -17.79 4.31 -11.51
N GLU A 111 -18.79 3.70 -12.13
CA GLU A 111 -19.90 3.08 -11.41
C GLU A 111 -19.42 1.92 -10.52
N LYS A 112 -18.46 1.11 -10.98
CA LYS A 112 -17.86 0.05 -10.15
C LYS A 112 -17.06 0.63 -8.98
N VAL A 113 -16.33 1.73 -9.20
CA VAL A 113 -15.63 2.45 -8.12
C VAL A 113 -16.64 2.97 -7.09
N PHE A 114 -17.69 3.66 -7.55
CA PHE A 114 -18.76 4.18 -6.71
C PHE A 114 -19.39 3.07 -5.86
N ARG A 115 -19.83 1.97 -6.49
CA ARG A 115 -20.45 0.83 -5.79
C ARG A 115 -19.51 0.22 -4.76
N SER A 116 -18.24 0.04 -5.09
CA SER A 116 -17.24 -0.50 -4.14
C SER A 116 -17.08 0.41 -2.94
N MET A 117 -16.94 1.73 -3.17
CA MET A 117 -16.78 2.72 -2.11
C MET A 117 -18.03 2.86 -1.24
N ALA A 118 -19.21 2.78 -1.85
CA ALA A 118 -20.50 2.82 -1.17
C ALA A 118 -20.64 1.72 -0.10
N VAL A 119 -20.05 0.55 -0.35
CA VAL A 119 -20.05 -0.59 0.57
C VAL A 119 -18.75 -0.70 1.40
N GLY A 120 -17.90 0.32 1.37
CA GLY A 120 -16.65 0.33 2.15
C GLY A 120 -15.60 -0.66 1.65
N GLN A 121 -15.66 -1.09 0.39
CA GLN A 121 -14.67 -1.95 -0.26
C GLN A 121 -13.69 -1.15 -1.10
N VAL A 122 -12.45 -1.65 -1.18
CA VAL A 122 -11.43 -1.09 -2.07
C VAL A 122 -11.80 -1.41 -3.53
N PRO A 123 -11.88 -0.42 -4.44
CA PRO A 123 -12.15 -0.66 -5.85
C PRO A 123 -11.15 -1.62 -6.50
N ASP A 124 -11.64 -2.51 -7.37
CA ASP A 124 -10.79 -3.52 -8.03
C ASP A 124 -9.67 -2.92 -8.89
N MET A 125 -9.93 -1.75 -9.49
CA MET A 125 -8.92 -1.03 -10.25
C MET A 125 -7.73 -0.60 -9.37
N TRP A 126 -7.96 -0.33 -8.08
CA TRP A 126 -6.88 -0.06 -7.12
C TRP A 126 -6.22 -1.37 -6.71
N LYS A 127 -7.00 -2.39 -6.31
CA LYS A 127 -6.47 -3.70 -5.89
C LYS A 127 -5.52 -4.31 -6.92
N SER A 128 -5.86 -4.22 -8.21
CA SER A 128 -5.05 -4.78 -9.30
C SER A 128 -3.65 -4.17 -9.44
N LYS A 129 -3.42 -3.00 -8.82
CA LYS A 129 -2.16 -2.24 -8.84
C LYS A 129 -1.67 -1.89 -7.44
N SER A 130 -2.18 -2.58 -6.41
CA SER A 130 -1.85 -2.31 -5.02
C SER A 130 -0.98 -3.41 -4.41
N PHE A 131 -0.49 -3.13 -3.21
CA PHE A 131 0.11 -4.11 -2.32
C PHE A 131 -0.96 -5.11 -1.83
N PRO A 132 -0.58 -6.34 -1.46
CA PRO A 132 -1.52 -7.33 -0.92
C PRO A 132 -2.25 -6.80 0.32
N SER A 133 -3.58 -6.76 0.28
CA SER A 133 -4.40 -6.31 1.40
C SER A 133 -5.81 -6.88 1.33
N LEU A 134 -6.34 -7.28 2.49
CA LEU A 134 -7.74 -7.68 2.69
C LEU A 134 -8.49 -6.65 3.55
N LYS A 135 -7.90 -5.46 3.77
CA LYS A 135 -8.48 -4.42 4.62
C LYS A 135 -9.70 -3.77 3.93
N PRO A 136 -10.73 -3.37 4.70
CA PRO A 136 -11.80 -2.52 4.18
C PRO A 136 -11.25 -1.15 3.78
N LEU A 137 -12.02 -0.39 2.99
CA LEU A 137 -11.58 0.86 2.36
C LEU A 137 -10.94 1.85 3.33
N ALA A 138 -11.58 2.15 4.46
CA ALA A 138 -11.05 3.09 5.44
C ALA A 138 -9.68 2.63 5.98
N SER A 139 -9.60 1.39 6.45
CA SER A 139 -8.35 0.84 6.98
C SER A 139 -7.26 0.68 5.90
N TYR A 140 -7.65 0.43 4.65
CA TYR A 140 -6.73 0.37 3.51
C TYR A 140 -6.12 1.75 3.21
N VAL A 141 -6.93 2.81 3.24
CA VAL A 141 -6.46 4.19 3.01
C VAL A 141 -5.49 4.62 4.11
N GLU A 142 -5.81 4.35 5.38
CA GLU A 142 -4.89 4.64 6.49
C GLU A 142 -3.57 3.88 6.36
N ASP A 143 -3.63 2.60 5.96
CA ASP A 143 -2.45 1.78 5.75
C ASP A 143 -1.59 2.31 4.59
N LEU A 144 -2.23 2.71 3.48
CA LEU A 144 -1.56 3.37 2.36
C LEU A 144 -0.85 4.63 2.84
N PHE A 145 -1.50 5.49 3.62
CA PHE A 145 -0.87 6.73 4.10
C PHE A 145 0.32 6.47 5.03
N LYS A 146 0.24 5.46 5.90
CA LYS A 146 1.40 5.05 6.73
C LYS A 146 2.57 4.57 5.87
N ARG A 147 2.30 3.80 4.81
CA ARG A 147 3.33 3.32 3.88
C ARG A 147 4.02 4.47 3.13
N LEU A 148 3.24 5.44 2.68
CA LEU A 148 3.78 6.64 2.04
C LEU A 148 4.61 7.47 3.01
N GLN A 149 4.15 7.61 4.25
CA GLN A 149 4.89 8.32 5.31
C GLN A 149 6.23 7.63 5.57
N MET A 150 6.26 6.30 5.72
CA MET A 150 7.50 5.54 5.90
C MET A 150 8.53 5.83 4.80
N LEU A 151 8.12 5.82 3.52
CA LEU A 151 9.04 6.12 2.42
C LEU A 151 9.43 7.61 2.39
N GLN A 152 8.53 8.50 2.73
CA GLN A 152 8.82 9.93 2.83
C GLN A 152 9.83 10.21 3.92
N ASP A 153 9.68 9.61 5.10
CA ASP A 153 10.61 9.75 6.22
C ASP A 153 11.98 9.21 5.86
N TRP A 154 12.04 8.07 5.16
CA TRP A 154 13.29 7.56 4.63
C TRP A 154 13.92 8.58 3.67
N PHE A 155 13.15 9.11 2.71
CA PHE A 155 13.69 10.09 1.78
C PHE A 155 14.16 11.37 2.46
N GLU A 156 13.50 11.85 3.52
CA GLU A 156 13.86 13.09 4.22
C GLU A 156 15.05 12.89 5.16
N HIS A 157 14.98 11.89 6.03
CA HIS A 157 15.87 11.69 7.17
C HIS A 157 16.98 10.66 6.93
N GLY A 158 16.90 9.89 5.83
CA GLY A 158 17.83 8.82 5.52
C GLY A 158 17.26 7.45 5.88
N GLN A 159 18.06 6.41 5.66
CA GLN A 159 17.64 5.03 5.87
C GLN A 159 17.24 4.77 7.34
N PRO A 160 16.05 4.19 7.60
CA PRO A 160 15.66 3.84 8.96
C PRO A 160 16.53 2.68 9.46
N THR A 161 16.70 2.61 10.78
CA THR A 161 17.40 1.51 11.44
C THR A 161 16.54 0.25 11.52
N THR A 162 15.23 0.44 11.74
CA THR A 162 14.21 -0.61 11.76
C THR A 162 13.25 -0.45 10.59
N PHE A 163 12.99 -1.55 9.88
CA PHE A 163 12.16 -1.56 8.67
C PHE A 163 10.80 -2.16 8.93
N TRP A 164 9.73 -1.39 8.74
CA TRP A 164 8.38 -1.94 8.72
C TRP A 164 8.17 -2.77 7.43
N LEU A 165 8.56 -4.05 7.47
CA LEU A 165 8.57 -4.95 6.31
C LEU A 165 7.21 -5.05 5.60
N PRO A 166 6.06 -5.14 6.30
CA PRO A 166 4.76 -5.11 5.65
C PRO A 166 4.51 -3.83 4.85
N GLY A 167 5.21 -2.73 5.13
CA GLY A 167 5.08 -1.43 4.50
C GLY A 167 5.60 -1.35 3.06
N PHE A 168 6.45 -2.28 2.65
CA PHE A 168 6.92 -2.37 1.27
C PHE A 168 5.82 -2.89 0.33
N PHE A 169 5.79 -2.33 -0.86
CA PHE A 169 5.01 -2.79 -1.99
C PHE A 169 5.51 -4.15 -2.50
N PHE A 170 6.83 -4.36 -2.56
CA PHE A 170 7.44 -5.60 -3.00
C PHE A 170 8.61 -6.02 -2.10
N THR A 171 8.29 -6.78 -1.05
CA THR A 171 9.25 -7.27 -0.04
C THR A 171 10.42 -8.08 -0.59
N PRO A 172 10.32 -8.88 -1.67
CA PRO A 172 11.48 -9.62 -2.18
C PRO A 172 12.63 -8.71 -2.66
N SER A 173 12.32 -7.49 -3.12
CA SER A 173 13.36 -6.52 -3.49
C SER A 173 14.15 -6.05 -2.27
N PHE A 174 13.47 -5.84 -1.14
CA PHE A 174 14.11 -5.46 0.12
C PHE A 174 15.00 -6.59 0.65
N THR A 175 14.48 -7.82 0.72
CA THR A 175 15.27 -8.96 1.21
C THR A 175 16.47 -9.25 0.32
N THR A 176 16.32 -9.15 -1.00
CA THR A 176 17.44 -9.30 -1.94
C THR A 176 18.48 -8.19 -1.75
N ALA A 177 18.06 -6.94 -1.53
CA ALA A 177 18.99 -5.84 -1.28
C ALA A 177 19.77 -6.02 0.03
N ALA A 178 19.13 -6.50 1.10
CA ALA A 178 19.81 -6.84 2.35
C ALA A 178 20.88 -7.92 2.14
N LEU A 179 20.55 -9.01 1.43
CA LEU A 179 21.52 -10.06 1.08
C LEU A 179 22.66 -9.52 0.21
N GLN A 180 22.37 -8.62 -0.73
CA GLN A 180 23.39 -7.99 -1.57
C GLN A 180 24.36 -7.14 -0.75
N ASN A 181 23.86 -6.30 0.16
CA ASN A 181 24.71 -5.48 1.01
C ASN A 181 25.66 -6.35 1.85
N TYR A 182 25.12 -7.43 2.45
CA TYR A 182 25.93 -8.41 3.20
C TYR A 182 26.97 -9.10 2.30
N ALA A 183 26.54 -9.70 1.19
CA ALA A 183 27.41 -10.43 0.27
C ALA A 183 28.56 -9.54 -0.24
N ARG A 184 28.27 -8.29 -0.61
CA ARG A 184 29.28 -7.34 -1.11
C ARG A 184 30.27 -6.93 -0.01
N ARG A 185 29.79 -6.69 1.22
CA ARG A 185 30.66 -6.36 2.37
C ARG A 185 31.70 -7.46 2.63
N TYR A 186 31.30 -8.72 2.50
CA TYR A 186 32.18 -9.88 2.73
C TYR A 186 32.80 -10.45 1.44
N GLN A 187 32.59 -9.82 0.29
CA GLN A 187 33.06 -10.28 -1.03
C GLN A 187 32.64 -11.73 -1.35
N LEU A 188 31.44 -12.09 -0.92
CA LEU A 188 30.84 -13.39 -1.15
C LEU A 188 29.90 -13.34 -2.37
N PRO A 189 29.76 -14.44 -3.13
CA PRO A 189 28.65 -14.60 -4.07
C PRO A 189 27.29 -14.55 -3.35
N ILE A 190 26.25 -13.96 -3.97
CA ILE A 190 24.92 -13.84 -3.33
C ILE A 190 24.23 -15.20 -3.16
N ASP A 191 24.55 -16.18 -4.00
CA ASP A 191 23.97 -17.52 -4.01
C ASP A 191 24.44 -18.41 -2.85
N VAL A 192 25.49 -18.00 -2.12
CA VAL A 192 25.99 -18.72 -0.94
C VAL A 192 25.58 -18.08 0.39
N VAL A 193 24.82 -16.98 0.35
CA VAL A 193 24.33 -16.29 1.56
C VAL A 193 22.83 -16.50 1.73
N GLY A 194 22.38 -16.48 2.98
CA GLY A 194 20.98 -16.65 3.36
C GLY A 194 20.65 -15.89 4.63
N PHE A 195 19.37 -15.88 5.00
CA PHE A 195 18.93 -15.28 6.26
C PHE A 195 19.02 -16.28 7.40
N ASP A 196 19.55 -15.81 8.51
CA ASP A 196 19.31 -16.35 9.84
C ASP A 196 18.54 -15.30 10.66
N PHE A 197 17.87 -15.73 11.73
CA PHE A 197 16.97 -14.85 12.49
C PHE A 197 17.25 -14.93 13.98
N GLU A 198 17.36 -13.77 14.60
CA GLU A 198 17.44 -13.64 16.06
C GLU A 198 16.21 -12.88 16.56
N MET A 199 15.57 -13.41 17.60
CA MET A 199 14.43 -12.75 18.24
C MET A 199 14.94 -11.72 19.23
N LEU A 200 14.70 -10.45 18.93
CA LEU A 200 15.12 -9.33 19.76
C LEU A 200 13.94 -8.77 20.58
N GLY A 201 14.24 -7.85 21.51
CA GLY A 201 13.23 -7.13 22.29
C GLY A 201 12.33 -6.26 21.39
N THR A 202 11.10 -6.02 21.82
CA THR A 202 10.10 -5.27 21.03
C THR A 202 10.20 -3.75 21.16
N ASP A 203 11.13 -3.24 21.97
CA ASP A 203 11.28 -1.80 22.19
C ASP A 203 12.11 -1.18 21.06
N GLU A 204 11.43 -0.49 20.13
CA GLU A 204 12.08 0.14 18.97
C GLU A 204 13.12 1.20 19.39
N GLU A 205 12.97 1.81 20.57
CA GLU A 205 13.89 2.84 21.07
C GLU A 205 15.29 2.29 21.40
N GLU A 206 15.42 0.97 21.56
CA GLU A 206 16.71 0.30 21.80
C GLU A 206 17.56 0.19 20.52
N TYR A 207 16.97 0.34 19.32
CA TYR A 207 17.62 0.12 18.02
C TYR A 207 17.88 1.42 17.26
N THR A 208 18.58 2.36 17.90
CA THR A 208 18.93 3.68 17.30
C THR A 208 20.05 3.62 16.28
N GLU A 209 20.80 2.52 16.20
CA GLU A 209 21.88 2.30 15.24
C GLU A 209 21.58 1.08 14.36
N PRO A 210 22.04 1.04 13.11
CA PRO A 210 21.88 -0.14 12.26
C PRO A 210 22.67 -1.33 12.80
N PRO A 211 22.21 -2.58 12.58
CA PRO A 211 22.94 -3.75 13.02
C PRO A 211 24.29 -3.85 12.32
N GLN A 212 25.24 -4.53 12.96
CA GLN A 212 26.52 -4.82 12.31
C GLN A 212 26.30 -5.59 11.01
N ASP A 213 25.44 -6.61 11.02
CA ASP A 213 25.07 -7.40 9.84
C ASP A 213 23.55 -7.63 9.82
N GLY A 214 22.96 -7.57 8.62
CA GLY A 214 21.52 -7.77 8.43
C GLY A 214 20.71 -6.48 8.53
N VAL A 215 19.47 -6.61 8.98
CA VAL A 215 18.47 -5.54 9.09
C VAL A 215 17.55 -5.81 10.28
N TYR A 216 17.09 -4.77 10.98
CA TYR A 216 16.01 -4.89 11.95
C TYR A 216 14.66 -4.75 11.24
N VAL A 217 13.69 -5.57 11.63
CA VAL A 217 12.34 -5.66 11.03
C VAL A 217 11.28 -5.64 12.11
#